data_AF-A0AB35YBR4-F1
#
_entry.id   AF-A0AB35YBR4-F1
#
_cell.length_a   1.000
_cell.length_b   1.000
_cell.length_c   1.000
_cell.angle_alpha   90.00
_cell.angle_beta   90.00
_cell.angle_gamma   90.00
#
_symmetry.space_group_name_H-M   'P 1'
#
loop_
_entity.id
_entity.type
_entity.pdbx_description
1 polymer ?
#
loop_
_entity_poly.entity_id
_entity_poly.type
_entity_poly.pdbx_seq_one_letter_code
_entity_poly.pdbx_strand_id
1 'polypeptide(L)'
;MLFEIITTGLMGEIALKAYSKQKGMAANESGKVQRIMSLAGLNVRDGKNTLTTQLVKKKKCDWGWEYKYKIPLGRCFEDYLAKINVLQDGLNNRRKRVTFDELKALEWQGSILSNLKELWKTKLTELKVRNVKTCGNS
;
A
#
# COMPACT_ATOMS: atom_id res chain seq x y z
N MET A 1 -9.34 -19.32 -23.83
CA MET A 1 -9.09 -18.03 -24.51
C MET A 1 -10.11 -16.96 -24.10
N LEU A 2 -11.34 -16.90 -24.67
CA LEU A 2 -12.31 -15.82 -24.34
C LEU A 2 -12.75 -15.79 -22.87
N PHE A 3 -13.09 -16.94 -22.27
CA PHE A 3 -13.45 -17.02 -20.85
C PHE A 3 -12.32 -16.50 -19.94
N GLU A 4 -11.09 -16.86 -20.28
CA GLU A 4 -9.88 -16.49 -19.52
C GLU A 4 -9.61 -14.97 -19.60
N ILE A 5 -9.78 -14.37 -20.77
CA ILE A 5 -9.69 -12.91 -20.98
C ILE A 5 -10.77 -12.18 -20.16
N ILE A 6 -12.00 -12.70 -20.14
CA ILE A 6 -13.11 -12.10 -19.37
C ILE A 6 -12.84 -12.21 -17.86
N THR A 7 -12.44 -13.39 -17.37
CA THR A 7 -12.13 -13.59 -15.95
C THR A 7 -10.91 -12.76 -15.51
N THR A 8 -9.88 -12.66 -16.35
CA THR A 8 -8.68 -11.86 -16.07
C THR A 8 -9.00 -10.37 -16.09
N GLY A 9 -9.87 -9.92 -16.99
CA GLY A 9 -10.36 -8.54 -17.03
C GLY A 9 -11.12 -8.18 -15.75
N LEU A 10 -12.08 -9.01 -15.33
CA LEU A 10 -12.84 -8.84 -14.09
C LEU A 10 -11.93 -8.78 -12.85
N MET A 11 -11.01 -9.74 -12.72
CA MET A 11 -10.07 -9.78 -11.59
C MET A 11 -9.09 -8.61 -11.62
N GLY A 12 -8.63 -8.20 -12.81
CA GLY A 12 -7.77 -7.03 -13.01
C GLY A 12 -8.45 -5.72 -12.59
N GLU A 13 -9.72 -5.52 -12.93
CA GLU A 13 -10.50 -4.37 -12.51
C GLU A 13 -10.71 -4.31 -11.00
N ILE A 14 -11.02 -5.44 -10.37
CA ILE A 14 -11.17 -5.54 -8.91
C ILE A 14 -9.85 -5.21 -8.21
N ALA A 15 -8.74 -5.77 -8.72
CA ALA A 15 -7.41 -5.51 -8.18
C ALA A 15 -7.01 -4.03 -8.30
N LEU A 16 -7.24 -3.41 -9.47
CA LEU A 16 -6.99 -1.98 -9.69
C LEU A 16 -7.83 -1.09 -8.77
N LYS A 17 -9.13 -1.38 -8.60
CA LYS A 17 -10.00 -0.64 -7.68
C LYS A 17 -9.55 -0.79 -6.23
N ALA A 18 -9.21 -2.00 -5.80
CA ALA A 18 -8.72 -2.26 -4.44
C ALA A 18 -7.40 -1.51 -4.17
N TYR A 19 -6.46 -1.57 -5.12
CA TYR A 19 -5.17 -0.89 -5.03
C TYR A 19 -5.33 0.64 -5.01
N SER A 20 -6.19 1.19 -5.86
CA SER A 20 -6.49 2.62 -5.90
C SER A 20 -7.13 3.11 -4.60
N LYS A 21 -8.10 2.36 -4.05
CA LYS A 21 -8.72 2.67 -2.76
C LYS A 21 -7.72 2.62 -1.60
N GLN A 22 -6.83 1.61 -1.59
CA GLN A 22 -5.76 1.49 -0.60
C GLN A 22 -4.77 2.65 -0.68
N LYS A 23 -4.39 3.09 -1.89
CA LYS A 23 -3.56 4.29 -2.10
C LYS A 23 -4.29 5.57 -1.69
N GLY A 24 -5.58 5.70 -1.99
CA GLY A 24 -6.41 6.86 -1.61
C GLY A 24 -6.52 7.04 -0.09
N MET A 25 -6.71 5.94 0.65
CA MET A 25 -6.71 5.96 2.12
C MET A 25 -5.34 6.32 2.71
N ALA A 26 -4.25 6.01 2.01
CA ALA A 26 -2.88 6.40 2.42
C ALA A 26 -2.49 7.81 1.95
N ALA A 27 -3.18 8.37 0.95
CA ALA A 27 -2.90 9.70 0.40
C ALA A 27 -3.61 10.81 1.18
N ASN A 28 -4.83 10.57 1.69
CA ASN A 28 -5.60 11.55 2.44
C ASN A 28 -5.24 11.53 3.94
N GLU A 29 -5.04 12.72 4.53
CA GLU A 29 -4.71 12.89 5.95
C GLU A 29 -5.73 12.23 6.87
N SER A 30 -7.03 12.35 6.56
CA SER A 30 -8.09 11.72 7.34
C SER A 30 -7.97 10.19 7.38
N GLY A 31 -7.58 9.58 6.25
CA GLY A 31 -7.39 8.13 6.14
C GLY A 31 -6.14 7.66 6.89
N LYS A 32 -5.08 8.47 6.92
CA LYS A 32 -3.90 8.21 7.74
C LYS A 32 -4.26 8.23 9.23
N VAL A 33 -4.96 9.27 9.70
CA VAL A 33 -5.40 9.38 11.10
C VAL A 33 -6.25 8.17 11.49
N GLN A 34 -7.24 7.81 10.67
CA GLN A 34 -8.10 6.65 10.93
C GLN A 34 -7.31 5.33 10.97
N ARG A 35 -6.28 5.19 10.12
CA ARG A 35 -5.39 4.02 10.14
C ARG A 35 -4.56 3.98 11.42
N ILE A 36 -3.99 5.11 11.86
CA ILE A 36 -3.21 5.17 13.11
C ILE A 36 -4.11 4.81 14.29
N MET A 37 -5.32 5.37 14.37
CA MET A 37 -6.29 5.04 15.42
C MET A 37 -6.64 3.55 15.44
N SER A 38 -6.84 2.97 14.25
CA SER A 38 -7.13 1.53 14.12
C SER A 38 -5.96 0.65 14.60
N LEU A 39 -4.73 1.03 14.26
CA LEU A 39 -3.52 0.31 14.69
C LEU A 39 -3.18 0.51 16.16
N ALA A 40 -3.54 1.66 16.73
CA ALA A 40 -3.38 1.95 18.16
C ALA A 40 -4.37 1.18 19.05
N GLY A 41 -5.30 0.42 18.46
CA GLY A 41 -6.30 -0.37 19.18
C GLY A 41 -7.51 0.42 19.65
N LEU A 42 -7.75 1.62 19.10
CA LEU A 42 -8.88 2.48 19.49
C LEU A 42 -10.22 2.06 18.87
N ASN A 43 -10.21 1.02 18.02
CA ASN A 43 -11.44 0.42 17.51
C ASN A 43 -11.96 -0.63 18.49
N VAL A 44 -13.28 -0.81 18.52
CA VAL A 44 -13.97 -1.81 19.34
C VAL A 44 -14.57 -2.86 18.42
N ARG A 45 -14.43 -4.15 18.76
CA ARG A 45 -15.10 -5.23 18.05
C ARG A 45 -16.37 -5.57 18.80
N ASP A 46 -17.49 -5.51 18.09
CA ASP A 46 -18.80 -5.90 18.60
C ASP A 46 -19.34 -7.02 17.71
N GLY A 47 -19.06 -8.26 18.12
CA GLY A 47 -19.35 -9.47 17.35
C GLY A 47 -18.73 -9.45 15.95
N LYS A 48 -19.60 -9.37 14.93
CA LYS A 48 -19.19 -9.31 13.51
C LYS A 48 -18.80 -7.89 13.05
N ASN A 49 -19.19 -6.86 13.81
CA ASN A 49 -18.97 -5.46 13.45
C ASN A 49 -17.74 -4.90 14.15
N THR A 50 -17.02 -4.00 13.48
CA THR A 50 -15.96 -3.21 14.10
C THR A 50 -16.40 -1.77 14.19
N LEU A 51 -16.59 -1.27 15.41
CA LEU A 51 -16.91 0.11 15.69
C LEU A 51 -15.61 0.92 15.64
N THR A 52 -15.54 1.77 14.63
CA THR A 52 -14.37 2.63 14.39
C THR A 52 -14.67 4.07 14.74
N THR A 53 -13.62 4.84 15.03
CA THR A 53 -13.74 6.29 15.14
C THR A 53 -14.17 6.90 13.80
N GLN A 54 -15.21 7.73 13.80
CA GLN A 54 -15.77 8.34 12.58
C GLN A 54 -15.43 9.83 12.51
N LEU A 55 -14.96 10.30 11.36
CA LEU A 55 -14.74 11.72 11.13
C LEU A 55 -16.09 12.44 11.00
N VAL A 56 -16.36 13.39 11.88
CA VAL A 56 -17.60 14.18 11.90
C VAL A 56 -17.44 15.45 11.09
N LYS A 57 -16.34 16.16 11.31
CA LYS A 57 -16.10 17.46 10.66
C LYS A 57 -14.62 17.67 10.46
N LYS A 58 -14.29 18.32 9.34
CA LYS A 58 -12.96 18.85 9.04
C LYS A 58 -13.11 20.35 8.82
N LYS A 59 -12.33 21.17 9.50
CA LYS A 59 -12.32 22.62 9.35
C LYS A 59 -10.89 23.09 9.09
N LYS A 60 -10.74 24.02 8.15
CA LYS A 60 -9.48 24.76 7.97
C LYS A 60 -9.54 26.00 8.86
N CYS A 61 -8.54 26.16 9.69
CA CYS A 61 -8.30 27.32 10.55
C CYS A 61 -6.98 27.98 10.13
N ASP A 62 -6.73 29.20 10.58
CA ASP A 62 -5.53 29.96 10.16
C ASP A 62 -4.23 29.27 10.59
N TRP A 63 -4.26 28.56 11.71
CA TRP A 63 -3.12 27.82 12.27
C TRP A 63 -3.01 26.37 11.76
N GLY A 64 -3.99 25.86 11.01
CA GLY A 64 -3.93 24.49 10.50
C GLY A 64 -5.28 23.82 10.27
N TRP A 65 -5.27 22.48 10.22
CA TRP A 65 -6.46 21.66 10.03
C TRP A 65 -6.98 21.11 11.36
N GLU A 66 -8.25 21.36 11.63
CA GLU A 66 -8.95 20.80 12.78
C GLU A 66 -9.83 19.63 12.35
N TYR A 67 -9.70 18.51 13.05
CA TYR A 67 -10.43 17.28 12.78
C TYR A 67 -11.27 16.90 14.00
N LYS A 68 -12.59 16.83 13.82
CA LYS A 68 -13.53 16.41 14.86
C LYS A 68 -13.96 14.96 14.63
N TYR A 69 -13.75 14.12 15.62
CA TYR A 69 -14.05 12.68 15.56
C TYR A 69 -15.13 12.28 16.55
N LYS A 70 -15.96 11.30 16.19
CA LYS A 70 -16.91 10.62 17.07
C LYS A 70 -16.26 9.35 17.63
N ILE A 71 -16.21 9.26 18.95
CA ILE A 71 -15.69 8.11 19.69
C ILE A 71 -16.69 6.94 19.54
N PRO A 72 -16.22 5.72 19.22
CA PRO A 72 -17.09 4.55 19.15
C PRO A 72 -17.58 4.14 20.55
N LEU A 73 -18.73 3.46 20.60
CA LEU A 73 -19.23 2.87 21.83
C LEU A 73 -18.22 1.86 22.39
N GLY A 74 -17.99 1.87 23.70
CA GLY A 74 -16.99 1.04 24.37
C GLY A 74 -15.58 1.64 24.44
N ARG A 75 -15.41 2.91 24.03
CA ARG A 75 -14.21 3.72 24.30
C ARG A 75 -14.57 4.99 25.02
N CYS A 76 -13.62 5.49 25.81
CA CYS A 76 -13.73 6.79 26.46
C CYS A 76 -12.69 7.76 25.91
N PHE A 77 -12.71 9.01 26.35
CA PHE A 77 -11.77 10.03 25.89
C PHE A 77 -10.35 9.77 26.41
N GLU A 78 -10.24 9.23 27.62
CA GLU A 78 -9.00 8.90 28.31
C GLU A 78 -8.18 7.86 27.54
N ASP A 79 -8.84 6.92 26.85
CA ASP A 79 -8.19 5.96 25.96
C ASP A 79 -7.40 6.66 24.84
N TYR A 80 -7.92 7.78 24.33
CA TYR A 80 -7.27 8.56 23.27
C TYR A 80 -6.12 9.39 23.84
N LEU A 81 -6.31 9.98 25.02
CA LEU A 81 -5.25 10.70 25.72
C LEU A 81 -4.06 9.77 26.03
N ALA A 82 -4.33 8.55 26.50
CA ALA A 82 -3.28 7.56 26.77
C ALA A 82 -2.48 7.17 25.52
N LYS A 83 -3.04 7.38 24.32
CA LYS A 83 -2.38 7.09 23.03
C LYS A 83 -1.92 8.35 22.28
N ILE A 84 -1.93 9.52 22.92
CA ILE A 84 -1.58 10.79 22.27
C ILE A 84 -0.19 10.74 21.62
N ASN A 85 0.80 10.13 22.28
CA ASN A 85 2.16 10.01 21.77
C ASN A 85 2.21 9.17 20.48
N VAL A 86 1.48 8.05 20.45
CA VAL A 86 1.39 7.18 19.26
C VAL A 86 0.72 7.92 18.10
N LEU A 87 -0.29 8.74 18.38
CA LEU A 87 -0.96 9.56 17.37
C LEU A 87 -0.01 10.63 16.80
N GLN A 88 0.73 11.32 17.67
CA GLN A 88 1.72 12.32 17.27
C GLN A 88 2.86 11.71 16.45
N ASP A 89 3.44 10.61 16.91
CA ASP A 89 4.50 9.89 16.20
C ASP A 89 4.01 9.33 14.86
N GLY A 90 2.80 8.77 14.84
CA GLY A 90 2.17 8.25 13.63
C GLY A 90 1.93 9.33 12.59
N LEU A 91 1.55 10.54 13.01
CA LEU A 91 1.37 11.71 12.13
C LEU A 91 2.70 12.26 11.62
N ASN A 92 3.72 12.30 12.48
CA ASN A 92 5.06 12.80 12.13
C ASN A 92 5.85 11.84 11.24
N ASN A 93 5.39 10.59 11.09
CA ASN A 93 5.99 9.61 10.19
C ASN A 93 5.76 9.98 8.72
N ARG A 94 6.56 10.92 8.20
CA ARG A 94 6.63 11.22 6.77
C ARG A 94 7.28 10.04 6.06
N ARG A 95 6.47 9.17 5.45
CA ARG A 95 6.95 8.28 4.39
C ARG A 95 7.56 9.17 3.30
N LYS A 96 8.88 9.11 3.13
CA LYS A 96 9.55 9.52 1.89
C LYS A 96 8.85 8.73 0.78
N ARG A 97 7.93 9.36 0.06
CA ARG A 97 7.36 8.77 -1.15
C ARG A 97 8.50 8.81 -2.14
N VAL A 98 9.03 7.63 -2.47
CA VAL A 98 9.87 7.52 -3.66
C VAL A 98 8.97 7.95 -4.82
N THR A 99 9.28 9.09 -5.40
CA THR A 99 8.41 9.73 -6.39
C THR A 99 8.57 8.96 -7.71
N PHE A 100 7.53 8.91 -8.55
CA PHE A 100 7.66 8.28 -9.87
C PHE A 100 8.82 8.88 -10.69
N ASP A 101 9.16 10.14 -10.46
CA ASP A 101 10.33 10.80 -11.05
C ASP A 101 11.66 10.22 -10.56
N GLU A 102 11.76 9.80 -9.29
CA GLU A 102 12.96 9.14 -8.76
C GLU A 102 13.08 7.70 -9.29
N LEU A 103 11.96 7.00 -9.49
CA LEU A 103 11.94 5.69 -10.16
C LEU A 103 12.27 5.80 -11.64
N LYS A 104 11.77 6.83 -12.33
CA LYS A 104 12.09 7.10 -13.73
C LYS A 104 13.56 7.49 -13.91
N ALA A 105 14.13 8.22 -12.96
CA ALA A 105 15.56 8.49 -12.92
C ALA A 105 16.40 7.22 -12.69
N LEU A 106 15.88 6.26 -11.91
CA LEU A 106 16.49 4.94 -11.70
C LEU A 106 16.41 4.06 -12.97
N GLU A 107 15.30 4.09 -13.70
CA GLU A 107 15.13 3.39 -14.99
C GLU A 107 15.99 4.01 -16.11
N TRP A 108 16.26 5.32 -16.06
CA TRP A 108 17.13 6.01 -17.02
C TRP A 108 18.62 5.68 -16.85
N GLN A 109 19.02 5.13 -15.70
CA GLN A 109 20.30 4.43 -15.57
C GLN A 109 20.17 3.07 -16.27
N GLY A 110 20.29 3.06 -17.61
CA GLY A 110 20.13 1.90 -18.51
C GLY A 110 21.00 0.67 -18.21
N SER A 111 21.80 0.70 -17.14
CA SER A 111 22.60 -0.41 -16.61
C SER A 111 21.76 -1.56 -16.02
N ILE A 112 20.58 -1.29 -15.45
CA ILE A 112 19.75 -2.34 -14.83
C ILE A 112 19.09 -3.23 -15.89
N LEU A 113 18.55 -2.61 -16.95
CA LEU A 113 17.93 -3.33 -18.06
C LEU A 113 18.96 -4.12 -18.89
N SER A 114 20.17 -3.59 -19.06
CA SER A 114 21.26 -4.35 -19.69
C SER A 114 21.67 -5.56 -18.86
N ASN A 115 21.78 -5.42 -17.53
CA ASN A 115 22.12 -6.53 -16.64
C ASN A 115 21.03 -7.63 -16.65
N LEU A 116 19.75 -7.25 -16.67
CA LEU A 116 18.64 -8.20 -16.80
C LEU A 116 18.63 -8.92 -18.16
N LYS A 117 18.89 -8.20 -19.25
CA LYS A 117 19.00 -8.80 -20.60
C LYS A 117 20.19 -9.77 -20.69
N GLU A 118 21.28 -9.46 -20.02
CA GLU A 118 22.48 -10.28 -19.98
C GLU A 118 22.26 -11.57 -19.15
N LEU A 119 21.58 -11.46 -18.01
CA LEU A 119 21.13 -12.60 -17.20
C LEU A 119 20.16 -13.52 -17.96
N TRP A 120 19.25 -12.95 -18.75
CA TRP A 120 18.32 -13.73 -19.58
C TRP A 120 19.04 -14.43 -20.74
N LYS A 121 20.01 -13.76 -21.38
CA LYS A 121 20.84 -14.39 -22.41
C LYS A 121 21.64 -15.55 -21.83
N THR A 122 22.30 -15.37 -20.69
CA THR A 122 23.06 -16.44 -20.02
C THR A 122 22.16 -17.62 -19.64
N LYS A 123 20.96 -17.38 -19.12
CA LYS A 123 20.00 -18.46 -18.83
C LYS A 123 19.57 -19.23 -20.09
N LEU A 124 19.27 -18.53 -21.19
CA LEU A 124 18.92 -19.18 -22.46
C LEU A 124 20.10 -19.97 -23.04
N THR A 125 21.33 -19.46 -22.90
CA THR A 125 22.54 -20.15 -23.33
C THR A 125 22.81 -21.40 -22.48
N GLU A 126 22.64 -21.33 -21.15
CA GLU A 126 22.72 -22.50 -20.25
C GLU A 126 21.70 -23.59 -20.62
N LEU A 127 20.47 -23.20 -20.96
CA LEU A 127 19.43 -24.13 -21.40
C LEU A 127 19.73 -24.75 -22.76
N LYS A 128 20.32 -24.00 -23.70
CA LYS A 128 20.76 -24.53 -25.00
C LYS A 128 21.92 -25.51 -24.86
N VAL A 129 22.92 -25.19 -24.03
CA VAL A 129 24.06 -26.08 -23.76
C VAL A 129 23.62 -27.35 -23.04
N ARG A 130 22.65 -27.27 -22.11
CA ARG A 130 22.08 -28.44 -21.44
C ARG A 130 21.36 -29.37 -22.43
N ASN A 131 20.56 -28.83 -23.35
CA ASN A 131 19.85 -29.61 -24.36
C ASN A 131 20.78 -30.23 -25.43
N VAL A 132 21.92 -29.59 -25.74
CA VAL A 132 22.92 -30.15 -26.67
C VAL A 132 23.70 -31.30 -26.03
N LYS A 133 24.03 -31.22 -24.73
CA LYS A 133 24.73 -32.31 -24.02
C LYS A 133 23.87 -33.56 -23.83
N THR A 134 22.55 -33.43 -23.78
CA THR A 134 21.62 -34.57 -23.66
C THR A 134 21.34 -35.29 -24.99
N CYS A 135 21.67 -34.69 -26.14
CA CYS A 135 21.57 -35.34 -27.46
C CYS A 135 22.91 -35.93 -27.95
N GLY A 136 24.00 -35.78 -27.20
CA GLY A 136 25.33 -36.28 -27.56
C GLY A 136 25.76 -37.58 -26.88
N ASN A 137 24.93 -38.15 -26.01
CA ASN A 137 25.16 -39.45 -25.36
C ASN A 137 23.93 -40.34 -25.59
N SER A 138 23.85 -40.91 -26.78
CA SER A 138 23.02 -42.07 -27.12
C SER A 138 23.64 -42.76 -28.32
#